data_AF-K1U8A9-F1
#
_entry.id   AF-K1U8A9-F1
#
_cell.length_a   1.000
_cell.length_b   1.000
_cell.length_c   1.000
_cell.angle_alpha   90.00
_cell.angle_beta   90.00
_cell.angle_gamma   90.00
#
_symmetry.space_group_name_H-M   'P 1'
#
loop_
_entity.id
_entity.type
_entity.pdbx_description
1 polymer ?
#
loop_
_entity_poly.entity_id
_entity_poly.type
_entity_poly.pdbx_seq_one_letter_code
_entity_poly.pdbx_strand_id
1 'polypeptide(L)'
;MPFLADGTPVDIVLNPLGVPSRMNIGQIFEAVLGRAGKNLGVKFATPIFDGASLDDLNEWTDKAGLPRYGKTTLYDGGTGEAFEQQATVGVTYMLKLGHMVEDKMHARSIGPYSLITQQPLGGKAQFGGQRFGEMEVWALEAFGAAHILQEILTIKSDDVVGRSKAYEAIVKGEPMPAPGIPESLNVLLHELRGLGLSINLE
;
A
#
# COMPACT_ATOMS: atom_id res chain seq x y z
N MET A 1 4.92 2.87 -23.91
CA MET A 1 3.68 3.59 -23.55
C MET A 1 2.83 3.72 -24.80
N PRO A 2 1.49 3.68 -24.69
CA PRO A 2 0.62 4.07 -25.78
C PRO A 2 0.97 5.45 -26.33
N PHE A 3 0.79 5.66 -27.62
CA PHE A 3 1.10 6.92 -28.27
C PHE A 3 -0.03 7.41 -29.19
N LEU A 4 -0.07 8.71 -29.41
CA LEU A 4 -1.01 9.40 -30.30
C LEU A 4 -0.57 9.26 -31.77
N ALA A 5 -1.46 9.55 -32.72
CA ALA A 5 -1.16 9.49 -34.15
C ALA A 5 0.02 10.39 -34.59
N ASP A 6 0.32 11.44 -33.81
CA ASP A 6 1.46 12.34 -34.02
C ASP A 6 2.79 11.80 -33.45
N GLY A 7 2.79 10.59 -32.88
CA GLY A 7 3.93 9.95 -32.26
C GLY A 7 4.15 10.32 -30.79
N THR A 8 3.36 11.23 -30.22
CA THR A 8 3.52 11.67 -28.83
C THR A 8 3.11 10.53 -27.88
N PRO A 9 4.01 10.04 -27.00
CA PRO A 9 3.65 9.05 -25.99
C PRO A 9 2.81 9.69 -24.88
N VAL A 10 1.92 8.91 -24.25
CA VAL A 10 1.20 9.35 -23.05
C VAL A 10 2.07 9.21 -21.80
N ASP A 11 1.91 10.13 -20.84
CA ASP A 11 2.70 10.16 -19.60
C ASP A 11 2.13 9.22 -18.52
N ILE A 12 0.81 9.22 -18.33
CA ILE A 12 0.12 8.48 -17.26
C ILE A 12 -1.13 7.80 -17.83
N VAL A 13 -1.32 6.52 -17.49
CA VAL A 13 -2.53 5.76 -17.82
C VAL A 13 -3.33 5.54 -16.53
N LEU A 14 -4.57 6.02 -16.49
CA LEU A 14 -5.47 5.87 -15.35
C LEU A 14 -6.49 4.76 -15.60
N ASN A 15 -6.86 4.04 -14.55
CA ASN A 15 -7.91 3.03 -14.62
C ASN A 15 -9.29 3.70 -14.78
N PRO A 16 -10.05 3.42 -15.86
CA PRO A 16 -11.33 4.08 -16.11
C PRO A 16 -12.44 3.69 -15.12
N LEU A 17 -12.33 2.54 -14.45
CA LEU A 17 -13.37 2.04 -13.53
C LEU A 17 -13.55 2.93 -12.27
N GLY A 18 -12.53 3.71 -11.93
CA GLY A 18 -12.57 4.62 -10.78
C GLY A 18 -13.54 5.80 -10.96
N VAL A 19 -13.82 6.19 -12.21
CA VAL A 19 -14.67 7.35 -12.50
C VAL A 19 -16.15 7.09 -12.27
N PRO A 20 -16.78 6.07 -12.90
CA PRO A 20 -18.19 5.80 -12.70
C PRO A 20 -18.50 5.34 -11.28
N SER A 21 -17.56 4.66 -10.61
CA SER A 21 -17.75 4.18 -9.23
C SER A 21 -17.75 5.30 -8.18
N ARG A 22 -17.10 6.44 -8.45
CA ARG A 22 -16.99 7.57 -7.51
C ARG A 22 -17.69 8.84 -7.98
N MET A 23 -18.31 8.82 -9.17
CA MET A 23 -19.03 9.95 -9.78
C MET A 23 -18.20 11.24 -9.89
N ASN A 24 -16.87 11.14 -10.03
CA ASN A 24 -15.96 12.28 -10.15
C ASN A 24 -15.77 12.70 -11.62
N ILE A 25 -16.88 12.97 -12.31
CA ILE A 25 -16.96 13.28 -13.75
C ILE A 25 -16.12 14.50 -14.14
N GLY A 26 -15.95 15.45 -13.21
CA GLY A 26 -15.11 16.63 -13.40
C GLY A 26 -13.66 16.32 -13.82
N GLN A 27 -13.13 15.14 -13.45
CA GLN A 27 -11.80 14.69 -13.89
C GLN A 27 -11.70 14.56 -15.41
N ILE A 28 -12.77 14.07 -16.06
CA ILE A 28 -12.82 13.93 -17.51
C ILE A 28 -12.92 15.32 -18.16
N PHE A 29 -13.74 16.20 -17.60
CA PHE A 29 -13.90 17.58 -18.09
C PHE A 29 -12.58 18.34 -18.02
N GLU A 30 -11.88 18.25 -16.89
CA GLU A 30 -10.54 18.81 -16.71
C GLU A 30 -9.55 18.27 -17.75
N ALA A 31 -9.51 16.95 -17.94
CA ALA A 31 -8.59 16.33 -18.87
C ALA A 31 -8.80 16.85 -20.31
N VAL A 32 -10.06 16.91 -20.77
CA VAL A 32 -10.38 17.35 -22.13
C VAL A 32 -10.13 18.85 -22.31
N LEU A 33 -10.60 19.67 -21.37
CA LEU A 33 -10.43 21.13 -21.43
C LEU A 33 -8.95 21.53 -21.27
N GLY A 34 -8.20 20.84 -20.40
CA GLY A 34 -6.77 21.03 -20.23
C GLY A 34 -5.98 20.74 -21.51
N ARG A 35 -6.38 19.74 -22.29
CA ARG A 35 -5.76 19.45 -23.59
C ARG A 35 -6.08 20.52 -24.63
N ALA A 36 -7.34 20.99 -24.69
CA ALA A 36 -7.71 22.12 -25.56
C ALA A 36 -6.89 23.38 -25.21
N GLY A 37 -6.71 23.66 -23.92
CA GLY A 37 -5.93 24.79 -23.44
C GLY A 37 -4.45 24.68 -23.81
N LYS A 38 -3.86 23.49 -23.66
CA LYS A 38 -2.48 23.22 -24.08
C LYS A 38 -2.27 23.42 -25.58
N ASN A 39 -3.19 22.95 -26.42
CA ASN A 39 -3.10 23.09 -27.88
C ASN A 39 -3.25 24.55 -28.35
N LEU A 40 -4.14 25.31 -27.70
CA LEU A 40 -4.40 26.71 -28.04
C LEU A 40 -3.44 27.70 -27.35
N GLY A 41 -2.65 27.23 -26.38
CA GLY A 41 -1.78 28.09 -25.57
C GLY A 41 -2.55 29.00 -24.60
N VAL A 42 -3.77 28.64 -24.21
CA VAL A 42 -4.63 29.42 -23.30
C VAL A 42 -4.83 28.71 -21.97
N LYS A 43 -5.15 29.50 -20.94
CA LYS A 43 -5.52 28.98 -19.61
C LYS A 43 -7.00 29.23 -19.37
N PHE A 44 -7.68 28.24 -18.82
CA PHE A 44 -9.08 28.35 -18.43
C PHE A 44 -9.21 28.62 -16.94
N ALA A 45 -10.20 29.44 -16.58
CA ALA A 45 -10.65 29.62 -15.21
C ALA A 45 -12.12 29.22 -15.15
N THR A 46 -12.45 28.20 -14.36
CA THR A 46 -13.80 27.70 -14.16
C THR A 46 -14.20 27.88 -12.69
N PRO A 47 -15.10 28.82 -12.38
CA PRO A 47 -15.64 28.99 -11.03
C PRO A 47 -16.29 27.71 -10.49
N ILE A 48 -16.31 27.56 -9.16
CA ILE A 48 -16.74 26.32 -8.48
C ILE A 48 -18.23 25.98 -8.74
N PHE A 49 -19.09 27.00 -8.88
CA PHE A 49 -20.54 26.82 -9.01
C PHE A 49 -21.13 27.31 -10.33
N ASP A 50 -20.29 27.89 -11.20
CA ASP A 50 -20.65 28.40 -12.53
C ASP A 50 -19.54 28.01 -13.50
N GLY A 51 -19.35 26.70 -13.64
CA GLY A 51 -18.25 26.10 -14.38
C GLY A 51 -18.56 25.96 -15.87
N ALA A 52 -17.57 25.49 -16.63
CA ALA A 52 -17.73 25.22 -18.06
C ALA A 52 -18.83 24.18 -18.31
N SER A 53 -19.72 24.47 -19.25
CA SER A 53 -20.73 23.54 -19.73
C SER A 53 -20.14 22.54 -20.73
N LEU A 54 -20.93 21.51 -21.09
CA LEU A 54 -20.57 20.59 -22.17
C LEU A 54 -20.46 21.27 -23.53
N ASP A 55 -21.28 22.30 -23.77
CA ASP A 55 -21.27 23.06 -25.01
C ASP A 55 -19.99 23.90 -25.13
N ASP A 56 -19.57 24.54 -24.03
CA ASP A 56 -18.29 25.25 -23.97
C ASP A 56 -17.13 24.29 -24.27
N LEU A 57 -17.14 23.10 -23.64
CA LEU A 57 -16.09 22.10 -23.85
C LEU A 57 -16.00 21.69 -25.32
N ASN A 58 -17.13 21.45 -25.98
CA ASN A 58 -17.17 21.12 -27.40
C ASN A 58 -16.67 22.28 -28.28
N GLU A 59 -17.08 23.51 -27.99
CA GLU A 59 -16.63 24.71 -28.72
C GLU A 59 -15.11 24.88 -28.63
N TRP A 60 -14.54 24.72 -27.43
CA TRP A 60 -13.10 24.84 -27.22
C TRP A 60 -12.32 23.67 -27.82
N THR A 61 -12.84 22.44 -27.80
CA THR A 61 -12.20 21.31 -28.49
C THR A 61 -12.21 21.49 -30.00
N ASP A 62 -13.32 21.98 -30.57
CA ASP A 62 -13.44 22.24 -32.00
C ASP A 62 -12.44 23.33 -32.43
N LYS A 63 -12.31 24.43 -31.66
CA LYS A 63 -11.29 25.47 -31.88
C LYS A 63 -9.86 24.92 -31.80
N ALA A 64 -9.61 23.96 -30.91
CA ALA A 64 -8.31 23.34 -30.73
C ALA A 64 -7.97 22.24 -31.76
N GLY A 65 -8.89 21.94 -32.70
CA GLY A 65 -8.74 20.86 -33.66
C GLY A 65 -8.76 19.46 -33.01
N LEU A 66 -9.39 19.33 -31.84
CA LEU A 66 -9.48 18.09 -31.09
C LEU A 66 -10.84 17.42 -31.32
N PRO A 67 -10.90 16.07 -31.27
CA PRO A 67 -12.17 15.36 -31.35
C PRO A 67 -13.05 15.72 -30.16
N ARG A 68 -14.35 15.91 -30.42
CA ARG A 68 -15.36 16.11 -29.38
C ARG A 68 -15.31 14.97 -28.37
N TYR A 69 -15.55 15.28 -27.09
CA TYR A 69 -15.38 14.37 -25.95
C TYR A 69 -13.94 13.88 -25.70
N GLY A 70 -12.94 14.38 -26.43
CA GLY A 70 -11.52 14.05 -26.23
C GLY A 70 -11.15 12.59 -26.57
N LYS A 71 -12.02 11.88 -27.28
CA LYS A 71 -11.79 10.49 -27.72
C LYS A 71 -10.79 10.46 -28.87
N THR A 72 -9.68 9.79 -28.68
CA THR A 72 -8.64 9.63 -29.69
C THR A 72 -8.27 8.16 -29.84
N THR A 73 -7.86 7.80 -31.05
CA THR A 73 -7.20 6.52 -31.27
C THR A 73 -5.81 6.59 -30.64
N LEU A 74 -5.46 5.55 -29.89
CA LEU A 74 -4.11 5.31 -29.39
C LEU A 74 -3.53 4.09 -30.11
N TYR A 75 -2.21 4.06 -30.17
CA TYR A 75 -1.45 2.96 -30.74
C TYR A 75 -0.63 2.30 -29.63
N ASP A 76 -0.52 0.99 -29.66
CA ASP A 76 0.31 0.23 -28.72
C ASP A 76 1.79 0.51 -29.01
N GLY A 77 2.53 0.99 -28.00
CA GLY A 77 3.96 1.24 -28.12
C GLY A 77 4.81 -0.02 -28.26
N GLY A 78 4.26 -1.21 -27.98
CA GLY A 78 4.95 -2.49 -28.17
C GLY A 78 4.82 -3.05 -29.58
N THR A 79 3.60 -3.08 -30.13
CA THR A 79 3.31 -3.68 -31.44
C THR A 79 3.20 -2.66 -32.57
N GLY A 80 2.87 -1.41 -32.26
CA GLY A 80 2.55 -0.36 -33.23
C GLY A 80 1.11 -0.41 -33.76
N GLU A 81 0.30 -1.39 -33.33
CA GLU A 81 -1.09 -1.54 -33.77
C GLU A 81 -2.02 -0.56 -33.04
N ALA A 82 -3.10 -0.14 -33.71
CA ALA A 82 -4.12 0.71 -33.08
C ALA A 82 -4.99 -0.11 -32.11
N PHE A 83 -5.33 0.47 -30.96
CA PHE A 83 -6.33 -0.13 -30.09
C PHE A 83 -7.72 -0.12 -30.75
N GLU A 84 -8.48 -1.19 -30.55
CA GLU A 84 -9.84 -1.32 -31.12
C GLU A 84 -10.80 -0.24 -30.62
N GLN A 85 -10.69 0.12 -29.33
CA GLN A 85 -11.52 1.14 -28.70
C GLN A 85 -10.76 2.46 -28.56
N GLN A 86 -11.43 3.56 -28.88
CA GLN A 86 -10.91 4.89 -28.65
C GLN A 86 -10.81 5.18 -27.16
N ALA A 87 -9.71 5.82 -26.76
CA ALA A 87 -9.46 6.23 -25.39
C ALA A 87 -9.62 7.74 -25.24
N THR A 88 -9.99 8.20 -24.05
CA THR A 88 -9.97 9.64 -23.75
C THR A 88 -8.57 10.03 -23.34
N VAL A 89 -7.96 10.96 -24.08
CA VAL A 89 -6.62 11.47 -23.76
C VAL A 89 -6.71 12.97 -23.52
N GLY A 90 -6.22 13.38 -22.38
CA GLY A 90 -6.30 14.76 -21.90
C GLY A 90 -5.08 15.19 -21.09
N VAL A 91 -5.16 16.40 -20.54
CA VAL A 91 -4.14 16.96 -19.64
C VAL A 91 -4.81 17.27 -18.31
N THR A 92 -4.39 16.57 -17.26
CA THR A 92 -4.92 16.72 -15.89
C THR A 92 -3.81 17.23 -14.98
N TYR A 93 -4.17 18.05 -14.00
CA TYR A 93 -3.22 18.52 -12.99
C TYR A 93 -3.02 17.47 -11.89
N MET A 94 -1.85 16.83 -11.89
CA MET A 94 -1.48 15.79 -10.92
C MET A 94 -0.63 16.36 -9.78
N LEU A 95 -0.94 15.94 -8.55
CA LEU A 95 -0.20 16.32 -7.34
C LEU A 95 0.63 15.13 -6.81
N LYS A 96 1.83 15.41 -6.29
CA LYS A 96 2.65 14.46 -5.55
C LYS A 96 2.42 14.64 -4.06
N LEU A 97 1.91 13.61 -3.38
CA LEU A 97 1.72 13.60 -1.93
C LEU A 97 2.99 13.17 -1.19
N GLY A 98 3.16 13.60 0.06
CA GLY A 98 4.31 13.29 0.92
C GLY A 98 4.35 11.86 1.47
N HIS A 99 3.67 10.90 0.83
CA HIS A 99 3.58 9.51 1.29
C HIS A 99 4.53 8.60 0.49
N MET A 100 5.83 8.87 0.60
CA MET A 100 6.86 8.14 -0.14
C MET A 100 7.03 6.72 0.40
N VAL A 101 7.35 5.77 -0.50
CA VAL A 101 7.60 4.37 -0.14
C VAL A 101 8.87 4.19 0.69
N GLU A 102 9.87 5.04 0.45
CA GLU A 102 11.16 5.05 1.15
C GLU A 102 10.98 5.20 2.67
N ASP A 103 10.03 6.04 3.08
CA ASP A 103 9.72 6.25 4.51
C ASP A 103 9.00 5.05 5.13
N LYS A 104 8.31 4.24 4.32
CA LYS A 104 7.45 3.13 4.76
C LYS A 104 8.16 1.78 4.78
N MET A 105 9.18 1.57 3.95
CA MET A 105 9.92 0.30 3.95
C MET A 105 10.65 0.11 5.27
N HIS A 106 10.44 -1.06 5.89
CA HIS A 106 11.10 -1.49 7.12
C HIS A 106 11.09 -3.02 7.18
N ALA A 107 12.23 -3.61 7.53
CA ALA A 107 12.38 -5.04 7.74
C ALA A 107 13.26 -5.28 8.97
N ARG A 108 12.97 -6.35 9.69
CA ARG A 108 13.68 -6.73 10.91
C ARG A 108 13.90 -8.24 10.93
N SER A 109 15.14 -8.65 11.19
CA SER A 109 15.49 -10.02 11.54
C SER A 109 15.57 -10.16 13.06
N ILE A 110 16.68 -9.70 13.66
CA ILE A 110 16.93 -9.66 15.11
C ILE A 110 17.28 -8.21 15.47
N GLY A 111 16.82 -7.73 16.62
CA GLY A 111 17.04 -6.36 17.05
C GLY A 111 16.92 -6.21 18.57
N PRO A 112 16.73 -4.99 19.08
CA PRO A 112 16.57 -4.77 20.51
C PRO A 112 15.23 -5.33 21.02
N TYR A 113 15.22 -5.63 22.32
CA TYR A 113 14.10 -6.22 23.05
C TYR A 113 13.81 -5.42 24.32
N SER A 114 12.56 -5.49 24.80
CA SER A 114 12.12 -4.91 26.07
C SER A 114 12.85 -5.57 27.24
N LEU A 115 13.27 -4.77 28.23
CA LEU A 115 13.94 -5.27 29.43
C LEU A 115 13.01 -6.12 30.32
N ILE A 116 11.72 -5.79 30.33
CA ILE A 116 10.74 -6.42 31.23
C ILE A 116 10.20 -7.70 30.58
N THR A 117 9.61 -7.58 29.39
CA THR A 117 8.88 -8.68 28.74
C THR A 117 9.73 -9.48 27.75
N GLN A 118 10.96 -9.04 27.46
CA GLN A 118 11.84 -9.66 26.46
C GLN A 118 11.28 -9.72 25.03
N GLN A 119 10.18 -9.01 24.76
CA GLN A 119 9.55 -8.89 23.44
C GLN A 119 10.24 -7.84 22.55
N PRO A 120 10.17 -7.98 21.21
CA PRO A 120 10.64 -6.96 20.27
C PRO A 120 10.16 -5.55 20.62
N LEU A 121 11.04 -4.55 20.52
CA LEU A 121 10.60 -3.15 20.61
C LEU A 121 9.71 -2.77 19.41
N GLY A 122 8.93 -1.71 19.54
CA GLY A 122 8.06 -1.20 18.48
C GLY A 122 8.68 -0.06 17.67
N GLY A 123 8.25 0.08 16.42
CA GLY A 123 8.55 1.24 15.58
C GLY A 123 9.86 1.17 14.79
N LYS A 124 9.86 1.75 13.59
CA LYS A 124 11.00 1.78 12.66
C LYS A 124 12.24 2.44 13.27
N ALA A 125 12.06 3.52 14.03
CA ALA A 125 13.16 4.28 14.64
C ALA A 125 14.00 3.48 15.65
N GLN A 126 13.41 2.45 16.26
CA GLN A 126 14.07 1.58 17.25
C GLN A 126 14.46 0.22 16.67
N PHE A 127 14.42 0.07 15.34
CA PHE A 127 14.57 -1.22 14.68
C PHE A 127 13.57 -2.27 15.24
N GLY A 128 12.35 -1.81 15.48
CA GLY A 128 11.29 -2.57 16.13
C GLY A 128 10.59 -3.57 15.23
N GLY A 129 9.97 -4.58 15.84
CA GLY A 129 9.19 -5.61 15.17
C GLY A 129 7.78 -5.15 14.80
N GLN A 130 7.10 -5.96 13.99
CA GLN A 130 5.66 -5.81 13.75
C GLN A 130 4.88 -6.48 14.87
N ARG A 131 3.76 -5.88 15.26
CA ARG A 131 2.85 -6.49 16.21
C ARG A 131 2.04 -7.57 15.52
N PHE A 132 2.12 -8.80 16.03
CA PHE A 132 1.18 -9.86 15.71
C PHE A 132 0.09 -9.84 16.79
N GLY A 133 -1.10 -9.35 16.43
CA GLY A 133 -2.17 -9.08 17.37
C GLY A 133 -3.15 -10.23 17.53
N GLU A 134 -4.17 -9.99 18.34
CA GLU A 134 -5.21 -10.96 18.67
C GLU A 134 -6.01 -11.39 17.43
N MET A 135 -6.33 -10.46 16.53
CA MET A 135 -7.04 -10.78 15.28
C MET A 135 -6.22 -11.67 14.35
N GLU A 136 -4.90 -11.48 14.29
CA GLU A 136 -4.02 -12.34 13.50
C GLU A 136 -3.85 -13.74 14.13
N VAL A 137 -3.89 -13.84 15.47
CA VAL A 137 -3.94 -15.12 16.18
C VAL A 137 -5.21 -15.89 15.82
N TRP A 138 -6.38 -15.26 15.91
CA TRP A 138 -7.65 -15.90 15.54
C TRP A 138 -7.67 -16.39 14.10
N ALA A 139 -7.04 -15.63 13.19
CA ALA A 139 -6.91 -16.07 11.80
C ALA A 139 -6.12 -17.39 11.70
N LEU A 140 -4.98 -17.51 12.38
CA LEU A 140 -4.18 -18.74 12.38
C LEU A 140 -4.89 -19.91 13.07
N GLU A 141 -5.62 -19.65 14.15
CA GLU A 141 -6.44 -20.65 14.83
C GLU A 141 -7.55 -21.17 13.91
N ALA A 142 -8.24 -20.28 13.19
CA ALA A 142 -9.29 -20.67 12.24
C ALA A 142 -8.74 -21.50 11.07
N PHE A 143 -7.50 -21.24 10.63
CA PHE A 143 -6.80 -22.08 9.65
C PHE A 143 -6.30 -23.42 10.23
N GLY A 144 -6.29 -23.60 11.56
CA GLY A 144 -5.72 -24.78 12.21
C GLY A 144 -4.19 -24.81 12.18
N ALA A 145 -3.53 -23.67 12.01
CA ALA A 145 -2.08 -23.55 11.84
C ALA A 145 -1.32 -23.59 13.18
N ALA A 146 -1.49 -24.66 13.96
CA ALA A 146 -1.01 -24.77 15.34
C ALA A 146 0.52 -24.60 15.47
N HIS A 147 1.32 -25.22 14.60
CA HIS A 147 2.79 -25.11 14.65
C HIS A 147 3.30 -23.70 14.32
N ILE A 148 2.68 -23.03 13.35
CA ILE A 148 3.03 -21.65 12.97
C ILE A 148 2.69 -20.70 14.11
N LEU A 149 1.50 -20.87 14.71
CA LEU A 149 1.07 -20.06 15.84
C LEU A 149 2.02 -20.24 17.04
N GLN A 150 2.37 -21.49 17.37
CA GLN A 150 3.32 -21.79 18.44
C GLN A 150 4.67 -21.10 18.20
N GLU A 151 5.24 -21.20 17.00
CA GLU A 151 6.51 -20.56 16.64
C GLU A 151 6.46 -19.02 16.78
N ILE A 152 5.38 -18.39 16.31
CA ILE A 152 5.18 -16.93 16.38
C ILE A 152 5.11 -16.45 17.84
N LEU A 153 4.38 -17.18 18.69
CA LEU A 153 4.16 -16.79 20.09
C LEU A 153 5.35 -17.10 21.02
N THR A 154 6.32 -17.91 20.58
CA THR A 154 7.45 -18.35 21.42
C THR A 154 8.79 -17.92 20.82
N ILE A 155 9.36 -18.74 19.93
CA ILE A 155 10.68 -18.62 19.34
C ILE A 155 10.85 -17.32 18.55
N LYS A 156 9.78 -16.68 18.05
CA LYS A 156 9.87 -15.38 17.36
C LYS A 156 9.65 -14.17 18.26
N SER A 157 9.24 -14.36 19.52
CA SER A 157 8.87 -13.29 20.44
C SER A 157 9.78 -13.24 21.65
N ASP A 158 9.43 -13.87 22.78
CA ASP A 158 9.99 -13.67 24.11
C ASP A 158 10.50 -14.96 24.76
N ASP A 159 10.62 -16.06 24.01
CA ASP A 159 11.42 -17.21 24.43
C ASP A 159 12.92 -16.87 24.28
N VAL A 160 13.54 -16.43 25.39
CA VAL A 160 14.94 -15.97 25.41
C VAL A 160 15.89 -17.09 24.98
N VAL A 161 15.73 -18.28 25.53
CA VAL A 161 16.62 -19.42 25.25
C VAL A 161 16.31 -20.02 23.88
N GLY A 162 15.03 -20.16 23.53
CA GLY A 162 14.57 -20.70 22.26
C GLY A 162 15.02 -19.87 21.06
N ARG A 163 15.00 -18.53 21.17
CA ARG A 163 15.50 -17.63 20.11
C ARG A 163 16.96 -17.85 19.76
N SER A 164 17.84 -17.88 20.75
CA SER A 164 19.28 -18.09 20.53
C SER A 164 19.55 -19.45 19.90
N LYS A 165 18.91 -20.50 20.40
CA LYS A 165 19.03 -21.86 19.85
C LYS A 165 18.48 -21.96 18.44
N ALA A 166 17.34 -21.34 18.16
CA ALA A 166 16.74 -21.32 16.84
C ALA A 166 17.63 -20.62 15.81
N TYR A 167 18.23 -19.48 16.19
CA TYR A 167 19.19 -18.80 15.33
C TYR A 167 20.40 -19.69 15.01
N GLU A 168 20.99 -20.34 16.03
CA GLU A 168 22.10 -21.27 15.81
C GLU A 168 21.73 -22.45 14.93
N ALA A 169 20.55 -23.06 15.16
CA ALA A 169 20.06 -24.19 14.38
C ALA A 169 19.88 -23.81 12.90
N ILE A 170 19.30 -22.64 12.62
CA ILE A 170 19.14 -22.12 11.25
C ILE A 170 20.49 -21.93 10.57
N VAL A 171 21.47 -21.36 11.27
CA VAL A 171 22.81 -21.12 10.71
C VAL A 171 23.57 -22.43 10.44
N LYS A 172 23.40 -23.44 11.32
CA LYS A 172 24.07 -24.74 11.21
C LYS A 172 23.34 -25.74 10.30
N GLY A 173 22.10 -25.43 9.89
CA GLY A 173 21.24 -26.36 9.16
C GLY A 173 20.71 -27.52 10.02
N GLU A 174 20.62 -27.31 11.33
CA GLU A 174 20.12 -28.30 12.30
C GLU A 174 18.59 -28.18 12.47
N PRO A 175 17.91 -29.23 12.98
CA PRO A 175 16.49 -29.16 13.29
C PRO A 175 16.16 -28.05 14.30
N MET A 176 15.00 -27.42 14.15
CA MET A 176 14.52 -26.38 15.07
C MET A 176 14.33 -26.93 16.49
N PRO A 177 14.69 -26.15 17.53
CA PRO A 177 14.50 -26.58 18.91
C PRO A 177 13.03 -26.62 19.29
N ALA A 178 12.69 -27.39 20.32
CA ALA A 178 11.38 -27.35 20.94
C ALA A 178 11.15 -25.97 21.61
N PRO A 179 10.00 -25.31 21.39
CA PRO A 179 9.64 -24.07 22.06
C PRO A 179 9.56 -24.20 23.58
N GLY A 180 10.00 -23.15 24.30
CA GLY A 180 9.83 -23.02 25.74
C GLY A 180 8.58 -22.23 26.15
N ILE A 181 8.56 -21.84 27.42
CA ILE A 181 7.50 -20.98 27.99
C ILE A 181 7.86 -19.51 27.70
N PRO A 182 6.91 -18.69 27.18
CA PRO A 182 7.09 -17.25 26.99
C PRO A 182 7.44 -16.52 28.30
N GLU A 183 8.39 -15.58 28.24
CA GLU A 183 8.76 -14.79 29.43
C GLU A 183 7.62 -13.90 29.92
N SER A 184 6.73 -13.44 29.03
CA SER A 184 5.52 -12.72 29.42
C SER A 184 4.60 -13.49 30.38
N LEU A 185 4.53 -14.82 30.27
CA LEU A 185 3.78 -15.64 31.23
C LEU A 185 4.46 -15.64 32.60
N ASN A 186 5.79 -15.73 32.63
CA ASN A 186 6.54 -15.63 33.89
C ASN A 186 6.31 -14.27 34.56
N VAL A 187 6.35 -13.18 33.79
CA VAL A 187 6.07 -11.83 34.30
C VAL A 187 4.66 -11.78 34.93
N LEU A 188 3.64 -12.30 34.24
CA LEU A 188 2.28 -12.37 34.77
C LEU A 188 2.19 -13.14 36.11
N LEU A 189 2.87 -14.29 36.21
CA LEU A 189 2.89 -15.07 37.45
C LEU A 189 3.55 -14.30 38.62
N HIS A 190 4.61 -13.53 38.33
CA HIS A 190 5.26 -12.70 39.35
C HIS A 190 4.38 -11.53 39.78
N GLU A 191 3.66 -10.90 38.85
CA GLU A 191 2.69 -9.83 39.17
C GLU A 191 1.56 -10.35 40.07
N LEU A 192 1.01 -11.52 39.76
CA LEU A 192 -0.05 -12.14 40.58
C LEU A 192 0.46 -12.52 41.98
N ARG A 193 1.70 -13.03 42.09
CA ARG A 193 2.35 -13.29 43.39
C ARG A 193 2.61 -12.00 44.17
N GLY A 194 2.92 -10.91 43.49
CA GLY A 194 3.06 -9.58 44.08
C GLY A 194 1.76 -9.07 44.73
N LEU A 195 0.60 -9.54 44.26
CA LEU A 195 -0.72 -9.28 44.87
C LEU A 195 -1.03 -10.22 46.04
N GLY A 196 -0.13 -11.13 46.41
CA GLY A 196 -0.35 -12.13 47.46
C GLY A 196 -1.15 -13.36 47.00
N LEU A 197 -1.32 -13.56 45.69
CA LEU A 197 -1.96 -14.76 45.15
C LEU A 197 -0.93 -15.89 44.97
N SER A 198 -1.24 -17.08 45.46
CA SER A 198 -0.42 -18.28 45.23
C SER A 198 -0.89 -18.99 43.96
N ILE A 199 -0.03 -19.06 42.96
CA ILE A 199 -0.28 -19.75 41.69
C ILE A 199 0.84 -20.75 41.44
N ASN A 200 0.45 -22.00 41.24
CA ASN A 200 1.29 -23.12 40.87
C ASN A 200 0.80 -23.67 39.54
N LEU A 201 1.72 -23.91 38.61
CA LEU A 201 1.45 -24.65 37.38
C LEU A 201 1.84 -26.11 37.64
N GLU A 202 0.89 -27.03 37.46
CA GLU A 202 1.13 -28.49 37.50
C GLU A 202 1.65 -29.01 36.15
#